data_AF-A0A7Y0RD92-F1
#
_entry.id   AF-A0A7Y0RD92-F1
#
_cell.length_a   1.000
_cell.length_b   1.000
_cell.length_c   1.000
_cell.angle_alpha   90.00
_cell.angle_beta   90.00
_cell.angle_gamma   90.00
#
_symmetry.space_group_name_H-M   'P 1'
#
loop_
_entity.id
_entity.type
_entity.pdbx_description
1 polymer ?
#
loop_
_entity_poly.entity_id
_entity_poly.type
_entity_poly.pdbx_seq_one_letter_code
_entity_poly.pdbx_strand_id
1 'polypeptide(L)'
;MRALAQFVMRGPLQAGGVAAVTTAIPLLFWIGAAVIGLVILRLGISQGLNIGLWALLPALGWSWFGQDPTALVTLLQVMLMASILRTTLSWEKALLAGSFLGIVTGMMLPLLYPDLLNDLVQTGVRFYEEYNAEVANSLGDRLETVIRQTMNASMAGTYLVIGVCMTMLARSWQAGLYNPGGFRTEFHSLRLSPAIAVICVITMVAGPVLGLNSMLLGWAGGLPLFVAGLALVHGVVGRRNLSGQWLVLFYMALVLLGPSLMILLVVLAFVDSWLDIRRRIKKPSGPAE
;
A
#
# COMPACT_ATOMS: atom_id res chain seq x y z
N MET A 1 12.76 16.11 -2.12
CA MET A 1 12.41 15.06 -3.11
C MET A 1 12.23 15.56 -4.54
N ARG A 2 11.85 16.83 -4.81
CA ARG A 2 11.70 17.35 -6.20
C ARG A 2 13.00 17.23 -7.03
N ALA A 3 14.15 17.46 -6.42
CA ALA A 3 15.46 17.33 -7.08
C ALA A 3 15.77 15.90 -7.55
N LEU A 4 15.47 14.89 -6.72
CA LEU A 4 15.66 13.48 -7.08
C LEU A 4 14.76 13.11 -8.27
N ALA A 5 13.48 13.49 -8.20
CA ALA A 5 12.54 13.25 -9.30
C ALA A 5 12.99 13.94 -10.60
N GLN A 6 13.49 15.18 -10.52
CA GLN A 6 14.06 15.88 -11.68
C GLN A 6 15.27 15.16 -12.25
N PHE A 7 16.20 14.71 -11.38
CA PHE A 7 17.41 14.02 -11.79
C PHE A 7 17.11 12.71 -12.52
N VAL A 8 16.24 11.87 -11.94
CA VAL A 8 15.78 10.62 -12.53
C VAL A 8 15.15 10.84 -13.91
N MET A 9 14.41 11.94 -14.09
CA MET A 9 13.76 12.26 -15.35
C MET A 9 14.68 12.90 -16.42
N ARG A 10 15.99 13.08 -16.16
CA ARG A 10 16.94 13.63 -17.15
C ARG A 10 17.29 12.64 -18.26
N GLY A 11 17.15 11.33 -18.02
CA GLY A 11 17.45 10.31 -19.02
C GLY A 11 17.34 8.88 -18.48
N PRO A 12 17.37 7.88 -19.38
CA PRO A 12 17.19 6.48 -19.02
C PRO A 12 18.32 5.93 -18.14
N LEU A 13 19.56 6.42 -18.32
CA LEU A 13 20.71 6.01 -17.50
C LEU A 13 20.58 6.50 -16.06
N GLN A 14 20.10 7.74 -15.86
CA GLN A 14 19.87 8.30 -14.53
C GLN A 14 18.74 7.55 -13.81
N ALA A 15 17.64 7.28 -14.51
CA ALA A 15 16.54 6.49 -13.97
C ALA A 15 16.97 5.05 -13.62
N GLY A 16 17.62 4.36 -14.55
CA GLY A 16 18.10 2.99 -14.35
C GLY A 16 19.14 2.88 -13.25
N GLY A 17 20.12 3.78 -13.23
CA GLY A 17 21.16 3.80 -12.20
C GLY A 17 20.62 4.05 -10.80
N VAL A 18 19.74 5.06 -10.63
CA VAL A 18 19.11 5.31 -9.33
C VAL A 18 18.24 4.12 -8.92
N ALA A 19 17.42 3.58 -9.84
CA ALA A 19 16.54 2.46 -9.53
C ALA A 19 17.34 1.21 -9.13
N ALA A 20 18.39 0.87 -9.86
CA ALA A 20 19.25 -0.28 -9.56
C ALA A 20 19.97 -0.11 -8.21
N VAL A 21 20.67 1.01 -8.00
CA VAL A 21 21.45 1.24 -6.77
C VAL A 21 20.57 1.28 -5.54
N THR A 22 19.44 1.99 -5.60
CA THR A 22 18.53 2.07 -4.45
C THR A 22 17.83 0.74 -4.18
N THR A 23 17.53 -0.06 -5.22
CA THR A 23 16.99 -1.42 -5.05
C THR A 23 18.01 -2.40 -4.50
N ALA A 24 19.30 -2.23 -4.82
CA ALA A 24 20.39 -3.04 -4.29
C ALA A 24 20.63 -2.82 -2.79
N ILE A 25 20.26 -1.65 -2.26
CA ILE A 25 20.43 -1.33 -0.84
C ILE A 25 19.14 -1.68 -0.08
N PRO A 26 19.14 -2.67 0.85
CA PRO A 26 17.92 -3.18 1.49
C PRO A 26 17.04 -2.16 2.22
N LEU A 27 17.57 -1.01 2.64
CA LEU A 27 16.77 0.05 3.29
C LEU A 27 16.29 1.14 2.31
N LEU A 28 16.70 1.09 1.04
CA LEU A 28 16.39 2.10 0.03
C LEU A 28 15.57 1.56 -1.14
N PHE A 29 15.21 0.27 -1.17
CA PHE A 29 14.49 -0.35 -2.29
C PHE A 29 13.18 0.35 -2.65
N TRP A 30 12.52 0.95 -1.67
CA TRP A 30 11.28 1.69 -1.84
C TRP A 30 11.48 2.92 -2.74
N ILE A 31 12.66 3.56 -2.72
CA ILE A 31 13.02 4.65 -3.65
C ILE A 31 13.08 4.11 -5.07
N GLY A 32 13.73 2.95 -5.27
CA GLY A 32 13.84 2.31 -6.58
C GLY A 32 12.48 1.98 -7.17
N ALA A 33 11.59 1.41 -6.35
CA ALA A 33 10.21 1.13 -6.75
C ALA A 33 9.45 2.42 -7.13
N ALA A 34 9.56 3.50 -6.33
CA ALA A 34 8.94 4.78 -6.64
C ALA A 34 9.50 5.43 -7.93
N VAL A 35 10.80 5.26 -8.21
CA VAL A 35 11.43 5.70 -9.46
C VAL A 35 10.85 4.98 -10.66
N ILE A 36 10.73 3.65 -10.61
CA ILE A 36 10.12 2.88 -11.71
C ILE A 36 8.65 3.25 -11.89
N GLY A 37 7.90 3.42 -10.78
CA GLY A 37 6.53 3.93 -10.83
C GLY A 37 6.43 5.29 -11.51
N LEU A 38 7.35 6.23 -11.23
CA LEU A 38 7.38 7.55 -11.86
C LEU A 38 7.64 7.45 -13.37
N VAL A 39 8.59 6.60 -13.77
CA VAL A 39 8.91 6.35 -15.19
C VAL A 39 7.69 5.78 -15.90
N ILE A 40 7.01 4.78 -15.32
CA ILE A 40 5.77 4.23 -15.89
C ILE A 40 4.74 5.34 -16.07
N LEU A 41 4.43 6.07 -15.00
CA LEU A 41 3.40 7.12 -15.00
C LEU A 41 3.70 8.25 -15.98
N ARG A 42 4.98 8.57 -16.24
CA ARG A 42 5.36 9.66 -17.14
C ARG A 42 5.62 9.20 -18.56
N LEU A 43 6.56 8.27 -18.76
CA LEU A 43 7.08 7.88 -20.06
C LEU A 43 6.31 6.74 -20.71
N GLY A 44 5.64 5.89 -19.93
CA GLY A 44 4.88 4.75 -20.45
C GLY A 44 5.29 3.43 -19.83
N ILE A 45 4.41 2.43 -19.97
CA ILE A 45 4.63 1.08 -19.44
C ILE A 45 5.89 0.48 -20.08
N SER A 46 6.03 0.55 -21.40
CA SER A 46 7.19 -0.01 -22.11
C SER A 46 8.53 0.56 -21.61
N GLN A 47 8.64 1.89 -21.51
CA GLN A 47 9.85 2.55 -21.00
C GLN A 47 10.09 2.21 -19.53
N GLY A 48 9.02 2.15 -18.73
CA GLY A 48 9.07 1.74 -17.33
C GLY A 48 9.54 0.31 -17.12
N LEU A 49 9.09 -0.63 -17.95
CA LEU A 49 9.56 -2.02 -17.94
C LEU A 49 11.03 -2.11 -18.33
N ASN A 50 11.45 -1.43 -19.40
CA ASN A 50 12.84 -1.41 -19.85
C ASN A 50 13.80 -0.89 -18.78
N ILE A 51 13.43 0.19 -18.08
CA ILE A 51 14.22 0.72 -16.96
C ILE A 51 14.09 -0.18 -15.73
N GLY A 52 12.90 -0.76 -15.51
CA GLY A 52 12.60 -1.68 -14.42
C GLY A 52 13.46 -2.95 -14.43
N LEU A 53 13.92 -3.41 -15.60
CA LEU A 53 14.87 -4.51 -15.71
C LEU A 53 16.13 -4.30 -14.86
N TRP A 54 16.64 -3.07 -14.79
CA TRP A 54 17.82 -2.75 -14.00
C TRP A 54 17.57 -2.80 -12.49
N ALA A 55 16.36 -2.48 -12.04
CA ALA A 55 15.96 -2.61 -10.64
C ALA A 55 15.59 -4.07 -10.28
N LEU A 56 15.10 -4.84 -11.25
CA LEU A 56 14.78 -6.25 -11.06
C LEU A 56 16.03 -7.09 -10.77
N LEU A 57 17.18 -6.78 -11.35
CA LEU A 57 18.42 -7.53 -11.12
C LEU A 57 18.81 -7.62 -9.62
N PRO A 58 19.00 -6.50 -8.88
CA PRO A 58 19.29 -6.58 -7.45
C PRO A 58 18.10 -7.12 -6.64
N ALA A 59 16.86 -6.84 -7.03
CA ALA A 59 15.68 -7.38 -6.35
C ALA A 59 15.62 -8.91 -6.42
N LEU A 60 15.92 -9.48 -7.59
CA LEU A 60 16.05 -10.92 -7.80
C LEU A 60 17.28 -11.48 -7.07
N GLY A 61 18.38 -10.73 -7.02
CA GLY A 61 19.56 -11.10 -6.24
C GLY A 61 19.24 -11.30 -4.75
N TRP A 62 18.54 -10.33 -4.13
CA TRP A 62 18.10 -10.45 -2.73
C TRP A 62 17.08 -11.56 -2.52
N SER A 63 16.13 -11.70 -3.44
CA SER A 63 15.13 -12.76 -3.41
C SER A 63 15.78 -14.15 -3.49
N TRP A 64 16.74 -14.37 -4.39
CA TRP A 64 17.32 -15.69 -4.61
C TRP A 64 18.40 -16.04 -3.58
N PHE A 65 19.37 -15.13 -3.37
CA PHE A 65 20.53 -15.40 -2.51
C PHE A 65 20.29 -15.01 -1.05
N GLY A 66 19.55 -13.92 -0.83
CA GLY A 66 19.23 -13.44 0.52
C GLY A 66 17.95 -14.03 1.11
N GLN A 67 17.22 -14.83 0.33
CA GLN A 67 15.89 -15.33 0.69
C GLN A 67 14.91 -14.22 1.11
N ASP A 68 15.09 -13.00 0.58
CA ASP A 68 14.28 -11.83 0.92
C ASP A 68 13.49 -11.33 -0.31
N PRO A 69 12.18 -11.60 -0.39
CA PRO A 69 11.35 -11.16 -1.52
C PRO A 69 10.93 -9.68 -1.44
N THR A 70 11.28 -8.94 -0.39
CA THR A 70 10.71 -7.63 -0.07
C THR A 70 10.86 -6.63 -1.21
N ALA A 71 12.08 -6.47 -1.74
CA ALA A 71 12.37 -5.54 -2.83
C ALA A 71 11.65 -5.95 -4.13
N LEU A 72 11.64 -7.25 -4.44
CA LEU A 72 11.02 -7.81 -5.64
C LEU A 72 9.51 -7.62 -5.65
N VAL A 73 8.83 -8.06 -4.58
CA VAL A 73 7.37 -7.93 -4.48
C VAL A 73 6.96 -6.48 -4.49
N THR A 74 7.66 -5.61 -3.75
CA THR A 74 7.35 -4.17 -3.73
C THR A 74 7.47 -3.55 -5.11
N LEU A 75 8.55 -3.87 -5.84
CA LEU A 75 8.76 -3.38 -7.20
C LEU A 75 7.64 -3.84 -8.14
N LEU A 76 7.26 -5.12 -8.09
CA LEU A 76 6.15 -5.68 -8.88
C LEU A 76 4.80 -5.02 -8.53
N GLN A 77 4.55 -4.77 -7.24
CA GLN A 77 3.36 -4.04 -6.78
C GLN A 77 3.29 -2.64 -7.39
N VAL A 78 4.37 -1.87 -7.29
CA VAL A 78 4.39 -0.51 -7.84
C VAL A 78 4.27 -0.53 -9.35
N MET A 79 4.93 -1.46 -10.04
CA MET A 79 4.85 -1.59 -11.49
C MET A 79 3.42 -1.88 -11.96
N LEU A 80 2.73 -2.82 -11.30
CA LEU A 80 1.34 -3.15 -11.58
C LEU A 80 0.43 -1.95 -11.32
N MET A 81 0.47 -1.40 -10.11
CA MET A 81 -0.41 -0.31 -9.70
C MET A 81 -0.19 0.97 -10.55
N ALA A 82 1.06 1.33 -10.83
CA ALA A 82 1.39 2.47 -11.68
C ALA A 82 0.92 2.28 -13.12
N SER A 83 1.00 1.05 -13.64
CA SER A 83 0.51 0.73 -14.99
C SER A 83 -1.01 0.87 -15.08
N ILE A 84 -1.75 0.33 -14.10
CA ILE A 84 -3.20 0.47 -14.02
C ILE A 84 -3.61 1.93 -13.82
N LEU A 85 -2.92 2.66 -12.95
CA LEU A 85 -3.21 4.07 -12.70
C LEU A 85 -2.98 4.91 -13.97
N ARG A 86 -1.93 4.61 -14.75
CA ARG A 86 -1.66 5.31 -16.01
C ARG A 86 -2.76 5.09 -17.05
N THR A 87 -3.20 3.85 -17.24
CA THR A 87 -4.14 3.49 -18.31
C THR A 87 -5.58 3.82 -17.98
N THR A 88 -5.94 3.77 -16.69
CA THR A 88 -7.33 3.95 -16.24
C THR A 88 -7.60 5.28 -15.57
N LEU A 89 -6.55 5.99 -15.13
CA LEU A 89 -6.66 7.20 -14.29
C LEU A 89 -7.49 6.97 -13.02
N SER A 90 -7.59 5.72 -12.57
CA SER A 90 -8.45 5.31 -11.47
C SER A 90 -7.66 4.66 -10.35
N TRP A 91 -7.66 5.33 -9.20
CA TRP A 91 -7.04 4.82 -7.98
C TRP A 91 -7.78 3.61 -7.39
N GLU A 92 -9.10 3.53 -7.52
CA GLU A 92 -9.85 2.34 -7.06
C GLU A 92 -9.40 1.08 -7.81
N LYS A 93 -9.17 1.17 -9.12
CA LYS A 93 -8.65 0.05 -9.93
C LYS A 93 -7.20 -0.28 -9.59
N ALA A 94 -6.36 0.75 -9.37
CA ALA A 94 -4.98 0.54 -8.98
C ALA A 94 -4.87 -0.15 -7.60
N LEU A 95 -5.68 0.27 -6.62
CA LEU A 95 -5.73 -0.35 -5.30
C LEU A 95 -6.25 -1.79 -5.38
N LEU A 96 -7.30 -2.07 -6.16
CA LEU A 96 -7.78 -3.44 -6.37
C LEU A 96 -6.73 -4.34 -7.02
N ALA A 97 -6.00 -3.84 -8.03
CA ALA A 97 -4.92 -4.59 -8.66
C ALA A 97 -3.80 -4.90 -7.66
N GLY A 98 -3.46 -3.92 -6.82
CA GLY A 98 -2.50 -4.12 -5.73
C GLY A 98 -2.97 -5.17 -4.75
N SER A 99 -4.22 -5.08 -4.28
CA SER A 99 -4.83 -6.06 -3.38
C SER A 99 -4.84 -7.47 -3.97
N PHE A 100 -5.18 -7.61 -5.25
CA PHE A 100 -5.11 -8.89 -5.95
C PHE A 100 -3.70 -9.48 -5.93
N LEU A 101 -2.68 -8.69 -6.28
CA LEU A 101 -1.29 -9.14 -6.22
C LEU A 101 -0.82 -9.40 -4.78
N GLY A 102 -1.38 -8.71 -3.79
CA GLY A 102 -1.15 -8.95 -2.37
C GLY A 102 -1.64 -10.33 -1.92
N ILE A 103 -2.84 -10.72 -2.37
CA ILE A 103 -3.39 -12.08 -2.14
C ILE A 103 -2.50 -13.13 -2.81
N VAL A 104 -2.15 -12.94 -4.09
CA VAL A 104 -1.28 -13.87 -4.82
C VAL A 104 0.06 -14.01 -4.11
N THR A 105 0.66 -12.90 -3.69
CA THR A 105 1.92 -12.91 -2.92
C THR A 105 1.77 -13.68 -1.62
N GLY A 106 0.71 -13.44 -0.84
CA GLY A 106 0.47 -14.15 0.42
C GLY A 106 0.22 -15.64 0.25
N MET A 107 -0.31 -16.08 -0.90
CA MET A 107 -0.45 -17.50 -1.22
C MET A 107 0.87 -18.14 -1.68
N MET A 108 1.70 -17.40 -2.41
CA MET A 108 2.97 -17.90 -2.94
C MET A 108 4.11 -17.86 -1.93
N LEU A 109 4.09 -16.95 -0.97
CA LEU A 109 5.13 -16.77 0.05
C LEU A 109 5.53 -18.07 0.76
N PRO A 110 4.59 -18.86 1.32
CA PRO A 110 4.94 -20.12 2.00
C PRO A 110 5.52 -21.20 1.07
N LEU A 111 5.25 -21.10 -0.24
CA LEU A 111 5.72 -22.06 -1.25
C LEU A 111 7.11 -21.71 -1.76
N LEU A 112 7.37 -20.41 -1.96
CA LEU A 112 8.62 -19.91 -2.54
C LEU A 112 9.69 -19.61 -1.48
N TYR A 113 9.28 -19.24 -0.26
CA TYR A 113 10.17 -18.85 0.84
C TYR A 113 9.80 -19.56 2.15
N PRO A 114 9.73 -20.91 2.16
CA PRO A 114 9.35 -21.66 3.35
C PRO A 114 10.32 -21.44 4.52
N ASP A 115 11.62 -21.35 4.25
CA ASP A 115 12.66 -21.20 5.27
C ASP A 115 12.57 -19.84 5.97
N LEU A 116 12.44 -18.75 5.21
CA LEU A 116 12.19 -17.40 5.75
C LEU A 116 10.97 -17.41 6.69
N LEU A 117 9.87 -18.02 6.24
CA LEU A 117 8.66 -18.09 7.05
C LEU A 117 8.88 -18.95 8.31
N ASN A 118 9.58 -20.07 8.20
CA ASN A 118 9.89 -20.94 9.34
C ASN A 118 10.73 -20.23 10.39
N ASP A 119 11.75 -19.48 9.98
CA ASP A 119 12.62 -18.73 10.90
C ASP A 119 11.84 -17.64 11.63
N LEU A 120 10.99 -16.90 10.92
CA LEU A 120 10.12 -15.88 11.52
C LEU A 120 9.09 -16.50 12.46
N VAL A 121 8.54 -17.66 12.11
CA VAL A 121 7.57 -18.38 12.95
C VAL A 121 8.24 -18.88 14.22
N GLN A 122 9.41 -19.52 14.13
CA GLN A 122 10.14 -20.00 15.31
C GLN A 122 10.52 -18.85 16.22
N THR A 123 10.98 -17.73 15.66
CA THR A 123 11.28 -16.51 16.43
C THR A 123 10.02 -15.98 17.13
N GLY A 124 8.89 -15.94 16.41
CA GLY A 124 7.60 -15.54 16.97
C GLY A 124 7.13 -16.46 18.10
N VAL A 125 7.22 -17.79 17.91
CA VAL A 125 6.85 -18.79 18.94
C VAL A 125 7.68 -18.57 20.20
N ARG A 126 9.00 -18.50 20.07
CA ARG A 126 9.91 -18.24 21.22
C ARG A 126 9.57 -16.93 21.93
N PHE A 127 9.27 -15.87 21.19
CA PHE A 127 8.86 -14.60 21.78
C PHE A 127 7.59 -14.74 22.64
N TYR A 128 6.58 -15.47 22.16
CA TYR A 128 5.37 -15.70 22.95
C TYR A 128 5.61 -16.61 24.16
N GLU A 129 6.42 -17.65 24.03
CA GLU A 129 6.78 -18.54 25.14
C GLU A 129 7.55 -17.80 26.24
N GLU A 130 8.48 -16.91 25.87
CA GLU A 130 9.35 -16.19 26.81
C GLU A 130 8.66 -14.98 27.44
N TYR A 131 7.91 -14.18 26.66
CA TYR A 131 7.38 -12.89 27.11
C TYR A 131 5.86 -12.88 27.35
N ASN A 132 5.11 -13.87 26.83
CA ASN A 132 3.65 -13.94 26.94
C ASN A 132 3.15 -15.37 27.17
N ALA A 133 3.73 -16.05 28.17
CA ALA A 133 3.47 -17.46 28.47
C ALA A 133 1.98 -17.80 28.66
N GLU A 134 1.16 -16.85 29.14
CA GLU A 134 -0.30 -17.02 29.24
C GLU A 134 -0.96 -17.25 27.87
N VAL A 135 -0.60 -16.44 26.87
CA VAL A 135 -1.10 -16.59 25.50
C VAL A 135 -0.59 -17.89 24.89
N ALA A 136 0.70 -18.20 25.08
CA ALA A 136 1.30 -19.44 24.60
C ALA A 136 0.56 -20.67 25.16
N ASN A 137 0.33 -20.71 26.47
CA ASN A 137 -0.40 -21.79 27.14
C ASN A 137 -1.87 -21.88 26.69
N SER A 138 -2.53 -20.74 26.46
CA SER A 138 -3.94 -20.72 26.00
C SER A 138 -4.13 -21.28 24.59
N LEU A 139 -3.14 -21.08 23.72
CA LEU A 139 -3.17 -21.53 22.34
C LEU A 139 -2.66 -22.97 22.20
N GLY A 140 -1.72 -23.39 23.07
CA GLY A 140 -1.13 -24.72 23.08
C GLY A 140 -0.62 -25.09 21.69
N ASP A 141 -1.04 -26.27 21.21
CA ASP A 141 -0.65 -26.80 19.89
C ASP A 141 -1.04 -25.89 18.70
N ARG A 142 -1.97 -24.95 18.89
CA ARG A 142 -2.39 -24.01 17.83
C ARG A 142 -1.47 -22.81 17.71
N LEU A 143 -0.57 -22.58 18.66
CA LEU A 143 0.28 -21.39 18.72
C LEU A 143 1.10 -21.21 17.43
N GLU A 144 1.81 -22.26 17.01
CA GLU A 144 2.63 -22.22 15.79
C GLU A 144 1.77 -21.90 14.56
N THR A 145 0.60 -22.54 14.44
CA THR A 145 -0.29 -22.35 13.29
C THR A 145 -0.80 -20.90 13.23
N VAL A 146 -1.21 -20.33 14.38
CA VAL A 146 -1.68 -18.95 14.48
C VAL A 146 -0.56 -17.97 14.14
N ILE A 147 0.65 -18.18 14.67
CA ILE A 147 1.81 -17.32 14.40
C ILE A 147 2.20 -17.41 12.92
N ARG A 148 2.23 -18.61 12.34
CA ARG A 148 2.52 -18.83 10.91
C ARG A 148 1.53 -18.10 10.01
N GLN A 149 0.24 -18.23 10.28
CA GLN A 149 -0.79 -17.50 9.55
C GLN A 149 -0.60 -15.99 9.72
N THR A 150 -0.31 -15.52 10.93
CA THR A 150 -0.12 -14.09 11.22
C THR A 150 1.10 -13.52 10.51
N MET A 151 2.25 -14.20 10.55
CA MET A 151 3.49 -13.78 9.91
C MET A 151 3.33 -13.71 8.39
N ASN A 152 2.80 -14.77 7.78
CA ASN A 152 2.59 -14.79 6.33
C ASN A 152 1.66 -13.64 5.87
N ALA A 153 0.52 -13.47 6.56
CA ALA A 153 -0.41 -12.39 6.24
C ALA A 153 0.20 -11.00 6.47
N SER A 154 0.99 -10.82 7.53
CA SER A 154 1.62 -9.54 7.86
C SER A 154 2.71 -9.17 6.86
N MET A 155 3.49 -10.14 6.36
CA MET A 155 4.47 -9.91 5.29
C MET A 155 3.78 -9.45 4.01
N ALA A 156 2.79 -10.21 3.54
CA ALA A 156 2.04 -9.86 2.34
C ALA A 156 1.33 -8.49 2.47
N GLY A 157 0.73 -8.22 3.64
CA GLY A 157 0.12 -6.94 3.97
C GLY A 157 1.13 -5.79 3.97
N THR A 158 2.32 -6.00 4.54
CA THR A 158 3.41 -5.01 4.54
C THR A 158 3.87 -4.68 3.13
N TYR A 159 4.08 -5.69 2.27
CA TYR A 159 4.46 -5.46 0.87
C TYR A 159 3.38 -4.69 0.09
N LEU A 160 2.12 -5.01 0.34
CA LEU A 160 0.99 -4.29 -0.24
C LEU A 160 0.98 -2.82 0.23
N VAL A 161 1.14 -2.56 1.53
CA VAL A 161 1.20 -1.20 2.09
C VAL A 161 2.34 -0.40 1.48
N ILE A 162 3.55 -0.96 1.43
CA ILE A 162 4.71 -0.30 0.83
C ILE A 162 4.46 -0.04 -0.66
N GLY A 163 3.91 -1.01 -1.39
CA GLY A 163 3.55 -0.86 -2.80
C GLY A 163 2.56 0.30 -3.05
N VAL A 164 1.52 0.41 -2.23
CA VAL A 164 0.56 1.53 -2.28
C VAL A 164 1.26 2.85 -2.00
N CYS A 165 2.04 2.93 -0.91
CA CYS A 165 2.77 4.13 -0.51
C CYS A 165 3.75 4.59 -1.60
N MET A 166 4.49 3.66 -2.21
CA MET A 166 5.46 4.00 -3.25
C MET A 166 4.80 4.37 -4.58
N THR A 167 3.64 3.79 -4.89
CA THR A 167 2.82 4.23 -6.03
C THR A 167 2.30 5.66 -5.82
N MET A 168 1.83 5.99 -4.62
CA MET A 168 1.44 7.35 -4.25
C MET A 168 2.62 8.32 -4.29
N LEU A 169 3.80 7.90 -3.81
CA LEU A 169 5.02 8.69 -3.88
C LEU A 169 5.40 8.98 -5.34
N ALA A 170 5.40 7.97 -6.20
CA ALA A 170 5.64 8.10 -7.64
C ALA A 170 4.64 9.08 -8.29
N ARG A 171 3.34 8.95 -7.98
CA ARG A 171 2.31 9.87 -8.47
C ARG A 171 2.51 11.30 -7.95
N SER A 172 2.95 11.46 -6.70
CA SER A 172 3.24 12.76 -6.09
C SER A 172 4.41 13.45 -6.77
N TRP A 173 5.46 12.70 -7.14
CA TRP A 173 6.60 13.22 -7.91
C TRP A 173 6.17 13.61 -9.32
N GLN A 174 5.37 12.77 -9.98
CA GLN A 174 4.83 13.07 -11.32
C GLN A 174 4.03 14.38 -11.28
N ALA A 175 3.14 14.53 -10.28
CA ALA A 175 2.37 15.75 -10.10
C ALA A 175 3.27 16.97 -9.85
N GLY A 176 4.23 16.87 -8.94
CA GLY A 176 5.15 17.99 -8.63
C GLY A 176 5.99 18.47 -9.82
N LEU A 177 6.25 17.60 -10.81
CA LEU A 177 7.02 17.95 -12.00
C LEU A 177 6.16 18.39 -13.19
N TYR A 178 5.01 17.75 -13.40
CA TYR A 178 4.27 17.86 -14.66
C TYR A 178 2.80 18.25 -14.48
N ASN A 179 2.23 18.14 -13.28
CA ASN A 179 0.85 18.50 -12.98
C ASN A 179 0.71 19.00 -11.52
N PRO A 180 1.21 20.21 -11.20
CA PRO A 180 1.26 20.68 -9.82
C PRO A 180 -0.10 20.65 -9.14
N GLY A 181 -0.18 20.02 -7.97
CA GLY A 181 -1.44 19.83 -7.24
C GLY A 181 -2.33 18.68 -7.73
N GLY A 182 -2.02 18.04 -8.87
CA GLY A 182 -2.82 16.95 -9.42
C GLY A 182 -3.03 15.78 -8.45
N PHE A 183 -1.97 15.32 -7.79
CA PHE A 183 -2.07 14.25 -6.78
C PHE A 183 -2.98 14.63 -5.61
N ARG A 184 -2.94 15.90 -5.15
CA ARG A 184 -3.82 16.39 -4.09
C ARG A 184 -5.27 16.31 -4.53
N THR A 185 -5.59 16.77 -5.73
CA THR A 185 -6.96 16.73 -6.27
C THR A 185 -7.46 15.29 -6.40
N GLU A 186 -6.64 14.38 -6.94
CA GLU A 186 -6.95 12.96 -7.06
C GLU A 186 -7.19 12.31 -5.68
N PHE A 187 -6.27 12.49 -4.73
CA PHE A 187 -6.40 11.89 -3.41
C PHE A 187 -7.60 12.46 -2.64
N HIS A 188 -7.83 13.77 -2.68
CA HIS A 188 -8.98 14.39 -2.02
C HIS A 188 -10.35 13.98 -2.63
N SER A 189 -10.35 13.55 -3.90
CA SER A 189 -11.54 13.07 -4.59
C SER A 189 -11.68 11.55 -4.61
N LEU A 190 -10.64 10.82 -4.18
CA LEU A 190 -10.64 9.36 -4.10
C LEU A 190 -11.84 8.87 -3.30
N ARG A 191 -12.71 8.13 -3.98
CA ARG A 191 -13.88 7.46 -3.44
C ARG A 191 -13.97 6.11 -4.14
N LEU A 192 -14.26 5.05 -3.39
CA LEU A 192 -14.57 3.77 -3.99
C LEU A 192 -16.02 3.79 -4.49
N SER A 193 -16.27 3.26 -5.69
CA SER A 193 -17.63 2.94 -6.11
C SER A 193 -18.28 1.91 -5.17
N PRO A 194 -19.63 1.90 -5.03
CA PRO A 194 -20.33 0.93 -4.19
C PRO A 194 -19.95 -0.53 -4.48
N ALA A 195 -19.83 -0.88 -5.78
CA ALA A 195 -19.44 -2.21 -6.20
C ALA A 195 -18.06 -2.61 -5.66
N ILE A 196 -17.07 -1.71 -5.77
CA ILE A 196 -15.71 -1.97 -5.29
C ILE A 196 -15.67 -2.02 -3.76
N ALA A 197 -16.42 -1.15 -3.07
CA ALA A 197 -16.52 -1.19 -1.62
C ALA A 197 -17.11 -2.53 -1.13
N VAL A 198 -18.15 -3.05 -1.80
CA VAL A 198 -18.72 -4.37 -1.51
C VAL A 198 -17.71 -5.50 -1.78
N ILE A 199 -17.00 -5.46 -2.92
CA ILE A 199 -15.94 -6.43 -3.22
C ILE A 199 -14.88 -6.45 -2.13
N CYS A 200 -14.42 -5.29 -1.66
CA CYS A 200 -13.47 -5.17 -0.56
C CYS A 200 -14.00 -5.82 0.73
N VAL A 201 -15.25 -5.53 1.12
CA VAL A 201 -15.86 -6.12 2.34
C VAL A 201 -16.02 -7.63 2.21
N ILE A 202 -16.53 -8.13 1.08
CA ILE A 202 -16.66 -9.57 0.82
C ILE A 202 -15.29 -10.23 0.92
N THR A 203 -14.25 -9.61 0.34
CA THR A 203 -12.89 -10.14 0.40
C THR A 203 -12.44 -10.31 1.85
N MET A 204 -12.63 -9.29 2.71
CA MET A 204 -12.23 -9.35 4.13
C MET A 204 -12.86 -10.52 4.90
N VAL A 205 -14.10 -10.89 4.58
CA VAL A 205 -14.85 -11.93 5.32
C VAL A 205 -14.86 -13.30 4.63
N ALA A 206 -14.37 -13.40 3.38
CA ALA A 206 -14.39 -14.64 2.62
C ALA A 206 -13.37 -15.69 3.13
N GLY A 207 -12.42 -15.31 3.99
CA GLY A 207 -11.31 -16.15 4.43
C GLY A 207 -11.75 -17.53 4.95
N PRO A 208 -12.61 -17.59 5.99
CA PRO A 208 -13.07 -18.86 6.55
C PRO A 208 -13.80 -19.74 5.54
N VAL A 209 -14.60 -19.15 4.65
CA VAL A 209 -15.39 -19.89 3.65
C VAL A 209 -14.51 -20.51 2.58
N LEU A 210 -13.43 -19.82 2.20
CA LEU A 210 -12.49 -20.25 1.17
C LEU A 210 -11.34 -21.10 1.72
N GLY A 211 -11.28 -21.33 3.04
CA GLY A 211 -10.13 -21.96 3.69
C GLY A 211 -8.85 -21.13 3.57
N LEU A 212 -8.98 -19.83 3.31
CA LEU A 212 -7.87 -18.89 3.16
C LEU A 212 -7.60 -18.16 4.47
N ASN A 213 -6.39 -17.64 4.60
CA ASN A 213 -6.00 -16.84 5.75
C ASN A 213 -6.83 -15.55 5.83
N SER A 214 -7.68 -15.46 6.85
CA SER A 214 -8.57 -14.31 7.08
C SER A 214 -7.81 -13.00 7.27
N MET A 215 -6.63 -13.01 7.89
CA MET A 215 -5.81 -11.81 8.07
C MET A 215 -5.24 -11.32 6.73
N LEU A 216 -4.83 -12.24 5.85
CA LEU A 216 -4.37 -11.90 4.50
C LEU A 216 -5.47 -11.19 3.71
N LEU A 217 -6.68 -11.76 3.71
CA LEU A 217 -7.81 -11.14 3.02
C LEU A 217 -8.29 -9.86 3.72
N GLY A 218 -8.12 -9.77 5.03
CA GLY A 218 -8.31 -8.55 5.82
C GLY A 218 -7.41 -7.41 5.34
N TRP A 219 -6.12 -7.66 5.11
CA TRP A 219 -5.22 -6.69 4.49
C TRP A 219 -5.64 -6.32 3.07
N ALA A 220 -5.94 -7.32 2.23
CA ALA A 220 -6.26 -7.10 0.82
C ALA A 220 -7.55 -6.30 0.62
N GLY A 221 -8.63 -6.63 1.36
CA GLY A 221 -9.89 -5.90 1.27
C GLY A 221 -9.93 -4.63 2.12
N GLY A 222 -9.24 -4.63 3.27
CA GLY A 222 -9.25 -3.52 4.21
C GLY A 222 -8.40 -2.33 3.76
N LEU A 223 -7.25 -2.56 3.12
CA LEU A 223 -6.35 -1.46 2.76
C LEU A 223 -6.97 -0.46 1.76
N PRO A 224 -7.66 -0.87 0.67
CA PRO A 224 -8.33 0.07 -0.21
C PRO A 224 -9.38 0.94 0.50
N LEU A 225 -10.17 0.34 1.39
CA LEU A 225 -11.16 1.06 2.21
C LEU A 225 -10.47 2.02 3.18
N PHE A 226 -9.40 1.59 3.84
CA PHE A 226 -8.62 2.44 4.75
C PHE A 226 -8.04 3.65 4.03
N VAL A 227 -7.42 3.45 2.86
CA VAL A 227 -6.90 4.53 2.01
C VAL A 227 -8.02 5.49 1.57
N ALA A 228 -9.18 4.97 1.19
CA ALA A 228 -10.35 5.79 0.86
C ALA A 228 -10.87 6.57 2.08
N GLY A 229 -10.78 6.01 3.29
CA GLY A 229 -11.11 6.70 4.55
C GLY A 229 -10.15 7.85 4.84
N LEU A 230 -8.84 7.65 4.64
CA LEU A 230 -7.86 8.74 4.74
C LEU A 230 -8.16 9.85 3.72
N ALA A 231 -8.44 9.48 2.46
CA ALA A 231 -8.83 10.40 1.41
C ALA A 231 -10.11 11.17 1.73
N LEU A 232 -11.10 10.52 2.36
CA LEU A 232 -12.33 11.17 2.82
C LEU A 232 -11.99 12.29 3.82
N VAL A 233 -11.17 12.02 4.85
CA VAL A 233 -10.77 13.03 5.85
C VAL A 233 -10.05 14.20 5.17
N HIS A 234 -9.08 13.94 4.30
CA HIS A 234 -8.36 14.99 3.56
C HIS A 234 -9.29 15.79 2.64
N GLY A 235 -10.21 15.11 1.96
CA GLY A 235 -11.24 15.71 1.12
C GLY A 235 -12.18 16.61 1.91
N VAL A 236 -12.61 16.21 3.11
CA VAL A 236 -13.46 17.01 4.01
C VAL A 236 -12.72 18.25 4.48
N VAL A 237 -11.49 18.11 4.99
CA VAL A 237 -10.65 19.24 5.43
C VAL A 237 -10.46 20.24 4.29
N GLY A 238 -10.14 19.75 3.09
CA GLY A 238 -9.96 20.58 1.91
C GLY A 238 -11.24 21.29 1.46
N ARG A 239 -12.41 20.61 1.46
CA ARG A 239 -13.69 21.21 1.04
C ARG A 239 -14.22 22.24 2.03
N ARG A 240 -13.98 22.04 3.32
CA ARG A 240 -14.36 22.98 4.39
C ARG A 240 -13.36 24.11 4.59
N ASN A 241 -12.27 24.13 3.81
CA ASN A 241 -11.17 25.09 3.94
C ASN A 241 -10.62 25.18 5.37
N LEU A 242 -10.52 24.04 6.05
CA LEU A 242 -9.99 23.97 7.41
C LEU A 242 -8.47 24.09 7.41
N SER A 243 -7.90 24.58 8.51
CA SER A 243 -6.46 24.66 8.67
C SER A 243 -5.81 23.26 8.67
N GLY A 244 -4.53 23.20 8.28
CA GLY A 244 -3.76 21.94 8.29
C GLY A 244 -3.62 21.32 9.68
N GLN A 245 -3.84 22.08 10.76
CA GLN A 245 -3.80 21.60 12.14
C GLN A 245 -4.83 20.49 12.40
N TRP A 246 -5.97 20.50 11.69
CA TRP A 246 -6.96 19.41 11.77
C TRP A 246 -6.40 18.07 11.29
N LEU A 247 -5.51 18.08 10.29
CA LEU A 247 -4.82 16.86 9.85
C LEU A 247 -3.79 16.41 10.89
N VAL A 248 -3.08 17.34 11.52
CA VAL A 248 -2.15 17.01 12.62
C VAL A 248 -2.90 16.33 13.76
N LEU A 249 -4.03 16.90 14.21
CA LEU A 249 -4.87 16.30 15.24
C LEU A 249 -5.41 14.93 14.82
N PHE A 250 -5.86 14.80 13.57
CA PHE A 250 -6.33 13.53 13.02
C PHE A 250 -5.24 12.45 13.06
N TYR A 251 -4.00 12.74 12.65
CA TYR A 251 -2.92 11.77 12.70
C TYR A 251 -2.46 11.47 14.13
N MET A 252 -2.47 12.44 15.04
CA MET A 252 -2.25 12.17 16.47
C MET A 252 -3.32 11.23 17.03
N ALA A 253 -4.60 11.46 16.69
CA ALA A 253 -5.69 10.58 17.06
C ALA A 253 -5.56 9.19 16.42
N LEU A 254 -5.08 9.10 15.18
CA LEU A 254 -4.85 7.82 14.50
C LEU A 254 -3.77 6.99 15.19
N VAL A 255 -2.71 7.62 15.69
CA VAL A 255 -1.68 6.94 16.49
C VAL A 255 -2.22 6.56 17.88
N LEU A 256 -2.93 7.47 18.56
CA LEU A 256 -3.41 7.25 19.92
C LEU A 256 -4.54 6.21 20.01
N LEU A 257 -5.50 6.27 19.09
CA LEU A 257 -6.65 5.36 19.04
C LEU A 257 -6.35 4.08 18.25
N GLY A 258 -5.25 4.06 17.49
CA GLY A 258 -4.73 2.89 16.80
C GLY A 258 -5.78 2.13 15.98
N PRO A 259 -5.93 0.81 16.21
CA PRO A 259 -6.85 -0.04 15.44
C PRO A 259 -8.31 0.46 15.44
N SER A 260 -8.79 1.04 16.53
CA SER A 260 -10.18 1.51 16.65
C SER A 260 -10.50 2.59 15.62
N LEU A 261 -9.60 3.56 15.42
CA LEU A 261 -9.80 4.60 14.42
C LEU A 261 -9.61 4.07 12.99
N MET A 262 -8.71 3.10 12.79
CA MET A 262 -8.55 2.44 11.49
C MET A 262 -9.83 1.73 11.05
N ILE A 263 -10.48 0.98 11.96
CA ILE A 263 -11.76 0.31 11.69
C ILE A 263 -12.84 1.35 11.39
N LEU A 264 -12.91 2.44 12.17
CA LEU A 264 -13.85 3.53 11.89
C LEU A 264 -13.64 4.11 10.48
N LEU A 265 -12.40 4.31 10.04
CA LEU A 265 -12.10 4.82 8.70
C LEU A 265 -12.56 3.87 7.59
N VAL A 266 -12.38 2.56 7.78
CA VAL A 266 -12.88 1.53 6.86
C VAL A 266 -14.40 1.60 6.73
N VAL A 267 -15.12 1.69 7.87
CA VAL A 267 -16.58 1.84 7.90
C VAL A 267 -17.01 3.14 7.23
N LEU A 268 -16.37 4.27 7.54
CA LEU A 268 -16.67 5.56 6.92
C LEU A 268 -16.44 5.57 5.41
N ALA A 269 -15.38 4.92 4.94
CA ALA A 269 -15.12 4.77 3.51
C ALA A 269 -16.20 3.95 2.81
N PHE A 270 -16.64 2.85 3.44
CA PHE A 270 -17.76 2.07 2.95
C PHE A 270 -19.03 2.92 2.88
N VAL A 271 -19.38 3.66 3.93
CA VAL A 271 -20.56 4.54 3.95
C VAL A 271 -20.45 5.66 2.89
N ASP A 272 -19.28 6.29 2.74
CA ASP A 272 -19.04 7.32 1.72
C ASP A 272 -19.21 6.79 0.30
N SER A 273 -18.90 5.51 0.06
CA SER A 273 -19.11 4.87 -1.25
C SER A 273 -20.57 4.93 -1.71
N TRP A 274 -21.54 4.96 -0.78
CA TRP A 274 -22.97 5.06 -1.08
C TRP A 274 -23.52 6.49 -0.96
N LEU A 275 -23.19 7.18 0.12
CA LEU A 275 -23.84 8.44 0.49
C LEU A 275 -23.25 9.69 -0.18
N ASP A 276 -22.02 9.58 -0.70
CA ASP A 276 -21.23 10.71 -1.19
C ASP A 276 -21.22 11.88 -0.18
N ILE A 277 -20.62 11.63 0.98
CA ILE A 277 -20.62 12.57 2.11
C ILE A 277 -20.04 13.91 1.66
N ARG A 278 -18.98 13.87 0.85
CA ARG A 278 -18.31 15.05 0.33
C ARG A 278 -19.21 15.94 -0.51
N ARG A 279 -20.12 15.37 -1.33
CA ARG A 279 -21.08 16.16 -2.14
C ARG A 279 -22.06 16.96 -1.29
N ARG A 280 -22.36 16.50 -0.07
CA ARG A 280 -23.32 17.15 0.85
C ARG A 280 -22.69 18.28 1.68
N ILE A 281 -21.38 18.46 1.61
CA ILE A 281 -20.68 19.55 2.30
C ILE A 281 -20.80 20.82 1.46
N LYS A 282 -21.52 21.82 1.98
CA LYS A 282 -21.53 23.16 1.41
C LYS A 282 -20.13 23.77 1.50
N LYS A 283 -19.62 24.32 0.40
CA LYS A 283 -18.42 25.17 0.46
C LYS A 283 -18.76 26.39 1.33
N PRO A 284 -17.83 26.86 2.18
CA PRO A 284 -18.02 28.14 2.85
C PRO A 284 -18.29 29.20 1.77
N SER A 285 -19.36 29.97 1.91
CA SER A 285 -19.56 31.18 1.14
C SER A 285 -18.33 32.07 1.37
N GLY A 286 -17.61 32.40 0.31
CA GLY A 286 -16.54 33.41 0.39
C GLY A 286 -17.11 34.74 0.88
N PRO A 287 -16.27 35.68 1.35
CA PRO A 287 -16.74 37.02 1.65
C PRO A 287 -17.43 37.57 0.40
N ALA A 288 -18.63 38.12 0.57
CA ALA A 288 -19.20 38.99 -0.45
C ALA A 288 -18.29 40.23 -0.51
N GLU A 289 -17.68 40.44 -1.68
CA GLU A 289 -16.91 41.61 -2.15
C GLU A 289 -15.91 42.28 -1.19
#